data_AF-A0A9E4C7R8-F1
#
_entry.id   AF-A0A9E4C7R8-F1
#
_cell.length_a   1.000
_cell.length_b   1.000
_cell.length_c   1.000
_cell.angle_alpha   90.00
_cell.angle_beta   90.00
_cell.angle_gamma   90.00
#
_symmetry.space_group_name_H-M   'P 1'
#
loop_
_entity.id
_entity.type
_entity.pdbx_description
1 polymer ?
#
loop_
_entity_poly.entity_id
_entity_poly.type
_entity_poly.pdbx_seq_one_letter_code
_entity_poly.pdbx_strand_id
1 'polypeptide(L)' 'MPFVTAGDPDLEFTAAVIRELAARGSHLCEVGVPYSDPIADGPVIQAS' A
#
# COMPACT_ATOMS: atom_id res chain seq x y z
N MET A 1 -7.83 -1.70 -9.49
CA MET A 1 -6.51 -2.19 -9.06
C MET A 1 -6.00 -1.21 -8.00
N PRO A 2 -6.24 -1.48 -6.70
CA PRO A 2 -5.75 -0.69 -5.58
C PRO A 2 -4.23 -0.77 -5.42
N PHE A 3 -3.66 0.29 -4.83
CA PHE A 3 -2.26 0.39 -4.39
C PHE A 3 -2.21 0.59 -2.88
N VAL A 4 -1.25 -0.05 -2.21
CA VAL A 4 -0.99 0.10 -0.77
C VAL A 4 0.53 0.17 -0.55
N THR A 5 1.00 1.13 0.24
CA THR A 5 2.40 1.17 0.70
C THR A 5 2.59 0.15 1.82
N ALA A 6 3.53 -0.78 1.65
CA ALA A 6 3.79 -1.79 2.66
C ALA A 6 4.38 -1.15 3.93
N GLY A 7 3.76 -1.42 5.07
CA GLY A 7 4.21 -0.91 6.36
C GLY A 7 3.59 0.42 6.79
N ASP A 8 2.63 0.97 6.05
CA ASP A 8 1.87 2.16 6.46
C ASP A 8 0.51 1.76 7.07
N PRO A 9 0.23 2.05 8.37
CA PRO A 9 1.17 2.51 9.39
C PRO A 9 2.04 1.38 9.97
N ASP A 10 1.69 0.12 9.70
CA ASP A 10 2.50 -1.05 10.03
C ASP A 10 2.20 -2.26 9.11
N LEU A 11 2.95 -3.35 9.29
CA LEU A 11 2.79 -4.57 8.48
C LEU A 11 1.52 -5.36 8.82
N GLU A 12 0.99 -5.25 10.05
CA GLU A 12 -0.25 -5.93 10.43
C GLU A 12 -1.44 -5.26 9.70
N PHE A 13 -1.45 -3.94 9.64
CA PHE A 13 -2.42 -3.16 8.90
C PHE A 13 -2.35 -3.44 7.41
N THR A 14 -1.13 -3.49 6.83
CA THR A 14 -0.92 -3.86 5.42
C THR A 14 -1.61 -5.20 5.11
N ALA A 15 -1.40 -6.21 5.95
CA ALA A 15 -2.02 -7.53 5.79
C ALA A 15 -3.55 -7.48 5.97
N ALA A 16 -4.06 -6.66 6.88
CA ALA A 16 -5.51 -6.47 7.07
C ALA A 16 -6.16 -5.82 5.84
N VAL A 17 -5.56 -4.75 5.30
CA VAL A 17 -6.06 -4.05 4.11
C VAL A 17 -6.06 -4.93 2.88
N ILE A 18 -4.99 -5.67 2.61
CA ILE A 18 -4.92 -6.56 1.43
C ILE A 18 -6.03 -7.62 1.49
N ARG A 19 -6.27 -8.21 2.68
CA ARG A 19 -7.36 -9.18 2.88
C ARG A 19 -8.74 -8.55 2.65
N GLU A 20 -8.95 -7.34 3.14
CA GLU A 20 -10.20 -6.61 2.94
C GLU A 20 -10.43 -6.25 1.47
N LEU A 21 -9.39 -5.81 0.75
CA LEU A 21 -9.46 -5.54 -0.68
C LEU A 21 -9.84 -6.79 -1.47
N ALA A 22 -9.26 -7.94 -1.13
CA ALA A 22 -9.64 -9.22 -1.74
C ALA A 22 -11.12 -9.58 -1.44
N ALA A 23 -11.57 -9.43 -0.19
CA ALA A 23 -12.96 -9.69 0.20
C ALA A 23 -13.97 -8.78 -0.53
N ARG A 24 -13.55 -7.56 -0.90
CA ARG A 24 -14.35 -6.60 -1.68
C ARG A 24 -14.30 -6.81 -3.21
N GLY A 25 -13.68 -7.90 -3.66
CA GLY A 25 -13.62 -8.25 -5.09
C GLY A 25 -12.47 -7.62 -5.84
N SER A 26 -11.43 -7.14 -5.15
CA SER A 26 -10.19 -6.75 -5.82
C SER A 26 -9.44 -8.01 -6.28
N HIS A 27 -9.29 -8.18 -7.59
CA HIS A 27 -8.58 -9.30 -8.20
C HIS A 27 -7.06 -9.11 -8.24
N LEU A 28 -6.60 -7.87 -8.07
CA LEU A 28 -5.18 -7.48 -8.12
C LEU A 28 -4.96 -6.33 -7.14
N CYS A 29 -3.85 -6.35 -6.42
CA CYS A 29 -3.40 -5.28 -5.54
C CYS A 29 -1.92 -5.01 -5.81
N GLU A 30 -1.57 -3.75 -6.01
CA GLU A 30 -0.19 -3.32 -6.04
C GLU A 30 0.28 -3.05 -4.61
N VAL A 31 1.47 -3.54 -4.29
CA VAL A 31 2.10 -3.34 -2.99
C VAL A 31 3.41 -2.60 -3.22
N GLY A 32 3.43 -1.32 -2.86
CA GLY A 32 4.62 -0.49 -2.93
C GLY A 32 5.59 -0.86 -1.81
N VAL A 33 6.86 -1.08 -2.15
CA VAL A 33 7.93 -1.21 -1.16
C VAL A 33 8.45 0.20 -0.85
N PRO A 34 8.46 0.64 0.41
CA PRO A 34 9.00 1.95 0.76
C PRO A 34 10.43 2.13 0.24
N TYR A 35 10.71 3.31 -0.29
CA TYR A 35 12.01 3.70 -0.82
C TYR A 35 12.49 4.96 -0.10
N SER A 36 13.80 5.08 0.15
CA SER A 36 14.36 6.20 0.93
C SER A 36 14.24 7.54 0.20
N ASP A 37 14.25 7.53 -1.13
CA ASP A 37 14.29 8.73 -1.96
C ASP A 37 13.18 8.74 -3.05
N PRO A 38 11.89 8.78 -2.65
CA PRO A 38 10.75 8.63 -3.56
C PRO A 38 10.42 9.90 -4.37
N ILE A 39 11.42 10.44 -5.09
CA ILE A 39 11.32 11.73 -5.79
C ILE A 39 10.25 11.80 -6.89
N ALA A 40 9.78 10.65 -7.35
CA ALA A 40 8.75 10.52 -8.38
C ALA A 40 7.33 10.40 -7.81
N ASP A 41 7.18 10.14 -6.51
CA ASP A 41 5.89 9.92 -5.87
C ASP A 41 5.27 11.23 -5.39
N GLY A 42 3.93 11.25 -5.30
CA GLY A 42 3.20 12.39 -4.76
C GLY A 42 3.31 12.50 -3.23
N PRO A 43 2.99 13.66 -2.63
CA PRO A 43 3.19 13.92 -1.20
C PRO A 43 2.44 12.96 -0.27
N VAL A 44 1.35 12.35 -0.72
CA VAL A 44 0.60 11.36 0.07
C VAL A 44 1.38 10.05 0.18
N ILE A 45 1.95 9.57 -0.92
CA ILE A 45 2.73 8.33 -0.94
C ILE A 45 4.09 8.52 -0.26
N GLN A 46 4.68 9.71 -0.38
CA GLN A 46 5.91 10.06 0.32
C GLN A 46 5.75 10.13 1.85
N ALA A 47 4.53 10.36 2.34
CA ALA A 47 4.22 10.47 3.77
C ALA A 47 3.70 9.15 4.38
N SER A 48 3.55 8.11 3.55
CA SER A 48 3.12 6.76 3.95
C SER A 48 4.21 6.03 4.74
#